data_AF-A0A7S1YMT2-F1
#
_entry.id   AF-A0A7S1YMT2-F1
#
_cell.length_a   1.000
_cell.length_b   1.000
_cell.length_c   1.000
_cell.angle_alpha   90.00
_cell.angle_beta   90.00
_cell.angle_gamma   90.00
#
_symmetry.space_group_name_H-M   'P 1'
#
loop_
_entity.id
_entity.type
_entity.pdbx_description
1 polymer ?
#
loop_
_entity_poly.entity_id
_entity_poly.type
_entity_poly.pdbx_seq_one_letter_code
_entity_poly.pdbx_strand_id
1 'polypeptide(L)'
;IHTVQGSGPSVAVSVPVTVEAVVTSLFYSSPDDAGPTGFFLQEEDADVDGNPDTSKGIYVYCGSTAAAITKCESIVTGNLVQVQNGLPTENFAMSQLDASATDATVTVIAASVPIPTPADIALPANGSTEAELTFESVEG
;
A
#
# COMPACT_ATOMS: atom_id res chain seq x y z
N ILE A 1 0.47 1.87 8.93
CA ILE A 1 -0.48 1.67 7.80
C ILE A 1 -1.89 1.31 8.26
N HIS A 2 -2.01 0.39 9.22
CA HIS A 2 -3.28 -0.13 9.76
C HIS A 2 -4.36 0.91 10.12
N THR A 3 -3.98 2.15 10.47
CA THR A 3 -4.94 3.24 10.76
C THR A 3 -5.64 3.81 9.53
N VAL A 4 -5.10 3.60 8.32
CA VAL A 4 -5.66 4.16 7.07
C VAL A 4 -6.95 3.46 6.70
N GLN A 5 -6.92 2.12 6.64
CA GLN A 5 -8.09 1.29 6.46
C GLN A 5 -8.90 1.14 7.76
N GLY A 6 -8.24 0.99 8.91
CA GLY A 6 -8.92 0.65 10.15
C GLY A 6 -9.39 -0.81 10.15
N SER A 7 -10.29 -1.18 11.07
CA SER A 7 -10.72 -2.58 11.26
C SER A 7 -11.91 -2.99 10.38
N GLY A 8 -12.12 -2.31 9.27
CA GLY A 8 -13.27 -2.48 8.39
C GLY A 8 -12.84 -2.65 6.94
N PRO A 9 -13.76 -3.07 6.07
CA PRO A 9 -13.49 -3.32 4.64
C PRO A 9 -13.29 -2.04 3.81
N SER A 10 -13.14 -0.88 4.45
CA SER A 10 -13.08 0.38 3.74
C SER A 10 -12.25 1.37 4.52
N VAL A 11 -11.55 2.24 3.80
CA VAL A 11 -10.80 3.38 4.33
C VAL A 11 -11.58 4.08 5.46
N ALA A 12 -11.02 4.05 6.66
CA ALA A 12 -11.56 4.72 7.84
C ALA A 12 -11.21 6.21 7.90
N VAL A 13 -10.21 6.66 7.13
CA VAL A 13 -9.68 8.03 7.17
C VAL A 13 -9.89 8.74 5.84
N SER A 14 -10.58 9.88 5.82
CA SER A 14 -10.87 10.64 4.59
C SER A 14 -10.02 11.90 4.41
N VAL A 15 -8.96 12.05 5.20
CA VAL A 15 -8.02 13.19 5.14
C VAL A 15 -6.64 12.69 4.69
N PRO A 16 -5.80 13.56 4.10
CA PRO A 16 -4.44 13.17 3.75
C PRO A 16 -3.65 12.70 4.96
N VAL A 17 -2.84 11.66 4.76
CA VAL A 17 -2.00 11.03 5.79
C VAL A 17 -0.54 11.01 5.38
N THR A 18 0.32 10.81 6.37
CA THR A 18 1.71 10.41 6.17
C THR A 18 1.88 8.97 6.61
N VAL A 19 2.46 8.14 5.75
CA VAL A 19 2.82 6.75 6.07
C VAL A 19 4.28 6.50 5.78
N GLU A 20 4.91 5.65 6.57
CA GLU A 20 6.24 5.09 6.35
C GLU A 20 6.10 3.57 6.35
N ALA A 21 6.69 2.91 5.36
CA ALA A 21 6.65 1.46 5.22
C ALA A 21 7.60 0.95 4.13
N VAL A 22 7.75 -0.37 4.05
CA VAL A 22 8.65 -1.04 3.10
C VAL A 22 7.94 -1.38 1.80
N VAL A 23 8.59 -1.09 0.67
CA VAL A 23 8.09 -1.45 -0.65
C VAL A 23 8.27 -2.95 -0.91
N THR A 24 7.17 -3.66 -1.14
CA THR A 24 7.14 -5.11 -1.38
C THR A 24 6.94 -5.47 -2.86
N SER A 25 6.24 -4.63 -3.62
CA SER A 25 5.94 -4.86 -5.04
C SER A 25 5.77 -3.56 -5.82
N LEU A 26 6.04 -3.59 -7.13
CA LEU A 26 6.02 -2.45 -8.03
C LEU A 26 5.12 -2.73 -9.24
N PHE A 27 4.36 -1.71 -9.67
CA PHE A 27 3.46 -1.77 -10.81
C PHE A 27 3.70 -0.53 -11.69
N TYR A 28 4.04 -0.74 -12.96
CA TYR A 28 4.32 0.34 -13.88
C TYR A 28 3.42 0.25 -15.10
N SER A 29 2.82 1.37 -15.49
CA SER A 29 2.20 1.51 -16.80
C SER A 29 3.28 1.48 -17.88
N SER A 30 3.00 0.80 -18.99
CA SER A 30 3.84 0.87 -20.18
C SER A 30 3.14 1.71 -21.26
N PRO A 31 3.84 2.21 -22.30
CA PRO A 31 3.19 2.91 -23.40
C PRO A 31 2.07 2.11 -24.09
N ASP A 32 2.13 0.78 -24.01
CA ASP A 32 1.18 -0.15 -24.62
C ASP A 32 0.13 -0.66 -23.60
N ASP A 33 0.26 -0.32 -22.32
CA ASP A 33 -0.65 -0.72 -21.23
C ASP A 33 -0.80 0.43 -20.23
N ALA A 34 -1.88 1.20 -20.42
CA ALA A 34 -2.23 2.37 -19.62
C ALA A 34 -2.81 1.99 -18.23
N GLY A 35 -2.28 0.94 -17.61
CA GLY A 35 -2.63 0.52 -16.25
C GLY A 35 -2.18 1.54 -15.18
N PRO A 36 -2.65 1.40 -13.94
CA PRO A 36 -2.20 2.25 -12.84
C PRO A 36 -0.70 2.04 -12.55
N THR A 37 0.03 3.13 -12.32
CA THR A 37 1.41 3.08 -11.81
C THR A 37 1.41 3.28 -10.31
N GLY A 38 2.14 2.43 -9.58
CA GLY A 38 2.15 2.44 -8.14
C GLY A 38 3.00 1.31 -7.54
N PHE A 39 2.87 1.11 -6.24
CA PHE A 39 3.61 0.08 -5.51
C PHE A 39 2.86 -0.33 -4.25
N PHE A 40 3.13 -1.53 -3.74
CA PHE A 40 2.63 -1.96 -2.43
C PHE A 40 3.63 -1.60 -1.35
N LEU A 41 3.11 -1.05 -0.27
CA LEU A 41 3.80 -0.84 1.00
C LEU A 41 3.31 -1.86 2.02
N GLN A 42 4.22 -2.39 2.82
CA GLN A 42 3.91 -3.21 3.98
C GLN A 42 4.65 -2.69 5.21
N GLU A 43 3.94 -2.61 6.33
CA GLU A 43 4.48 -2.20 7.63
C GLU A 43 5.65 -3.11 8.05
N GLU A 44 6.68 -2.53 8.66
CA GLU A 44 7.85 -3.23 9.16
C GLU A 44 7.47 -4.26 10.23
N ASP A 45 8.20 -5.38 10.29
CA ASP A 45 8.00 -6.42 11.32
C ASP A 45 8.05 -5.85 12.76
N ALA A 46 8.82 -4.77 12.96
CA ALA A 46 8.95 -4.10 14.26
C ALA A 46 7.72 -3.27 14.65
N ASP A 47 6.94 -2.82 13.67
CA ASP A 47 5.83 -1.86 13.83
C ASP A 47 4.46 -2.48 13.57
N VAL A 48 4.40 -3.80 13.33
CA VAL A 48 3.16 -4.55 13.18
C VAL A 48 2.35 -4.54 14.50
N ASP A 49 1.10 -4.09 14.46
CA ASP A 49 0.25 -3.93 15.66
C ASP A 49 -0.31 -5.26 16.24
N GLY A 50 -0.06 -6.38 15.56
CA GLY A 50 -0.55 -7.72 15.94
C GLY A 50 -2.07 -7.90 15.84
N ASN A 51 -2.82 -6.92 15.32
CA ASN A 51 -4.27 -6.98 15.18
C ASN A 51 -4.65 -7.66 13.85
N PRO A 52 -5.26 -8.87 13.89
CA PRO A 52 -5.64 -9.60 12.69
C PRO A 52 -6.79 -8.96 11.91
N ASP A 53 -7.52 -8.02 12.51
CA ASP A 53 -8.65 -7.35 11.86
C ASP A 53 -8.22 -6.12 11.05
N THR A 54 -6.92 -5.90 10.84
CA THR A 54 -6.42 -4.69 10.16
C THR A 54 -5.27 -5.03 9.21
N SER A 55 -5.38 -4.55 7.96
CA SER A 55 -4.33 -4.69 6.96
C SER A 55 -3.01 -4.01 7.37
N LYS A 56 -1.92 -4.63 6.95
CA LYS A 56 -0.54 -4.09 7.07
C LYS A 56 0.00 -3.63 5.72
N GLY A 57 -0.72 -3.98 4.66
CA GLY A 57 -0.46 -3.56 3.29
C GLY A 57 -1.26 -2.32 2.91
N ILE A 58 -0.72 -1.52 2.00
CA ILE A 58 -1.52 -0.57 1.23
C ILE A 58 -0.91 -0.35 -0.16
N TYR A 59 -1.76 -0.25 -1.18
CA TYR A 59 -1.32 0.15 -2.50
C TYR A 59 -1.17 1.68 -2.56
N VAL A 60 -0.04 2.18 -3.08
CA VAL A 60 0.20 3.60 -3.34
C VAL A 60 0.02 3.86 -4.82
N TYR A 61 -0.97 4.68 -5.17
CA TYR A 61 -1.24 5.10 -6.54
C TYR A 61 -0.46 6.37 -6.88
N CYS A 62 0.34 6.33 -7.94
CA CYS A 62 1.22 7.42 -8.35
C CYS A 62 0.62 8.31 -9.45
N GLY A 63 -0.61 8.06 -9.89
CA GLY A 63 -1.22 8.78 -11.01
C GLY A 63 -0.98 8.12 -12.37
N SER A 64 -1.59 8.73 -13.39
CA SER A 64 -1.49 8.31 -14.80
C SER A 64 -0.81 9.36 -15.70
N THR A 65 -0.50 10.54 -15.17
CA THR A 65 0.22 11.59 -15.89
C THR A 65 1.72 11.42 -15.70
N ALA A 66 2.52 11.80 -16.71
CA ALA A 66 3.98 11.71 -16.61
C ALA A 66 4.54 12.47 -15.40
N ALA A 67 3.95 13.63 -15.06
CA ALA A 67 4.37 14.44 -13.92
C ALA A 67 4.04 13.81 -12.55
N ALA A 68 2.98 13.01 -12.46
CA ALA A 68 2.63 12.30 -11.24
C ALA A 68 3.49 11.03 -11.08
N ILE A 69 3.70 10.30 -12.18
CA ILE A 69 4.49 9.05 -12.22
C ILE A 69 5.95 9.27 -11.83
N THR A 70 6.57 10.40 -12.20
CA THR A 70 7.97 10.70 -11.87
C THR A 70 8.26 10.72 -10.36
N LYS A 71 7.24 10.90 -9.51
CA LYS A 71 7.38 10.80 -8.05
C LYS A 71 7.75 9.40 -7.57
N CYS A 72 7.44 8.38 -8.37
CA CYS A 72 7.59 6.98 -8.01
C CYS A 72 8.60 6.22 -8.88
N GLU A 73 9.20 6.89 -9.87
CA GLU A 73 10.09 6.26 -10.87
C GLU A 73 11.37 5.67 -10.25
N SER A 74 11.86 6.25 -9.15
CA SER A 74 13.07 5.78 -8.45
C SER A 74 12.80 4.74 -7.37
N ILE A 75 11.53 4.40 -7.11
CA ILE A 75 11.15 3.47 -6.05
C ILE A 75 11.44 2.04 -6.48
N VAL A 76 12.10 1.29 -5.60
CA VAL A 76 12.38 -0.14 -5.80
C VAL A 76 11.98 -0.95 -4.57
N THR A 77 11.82 -2.27 -4.74
CA THR A 77 11.54 -3.18 -3.62
C THR A 77 12.64 -3.14 -2.56
N GLY A 78 12.26 -3.26 -1.29
CA GLY A 78 13.17 -3.13 -0.14
C GLY A 78 13.56 -1.69 0.20
N ASN A 79 12.94 -0.68 -0.44
CA ASN A 79 13.02 0.70 0.03
C ASN A 79 12.06 0.90 1.21
N LEU A 80 12.53 1.57 2.26
CA LEU A 80 11.68 2.25 3.22
C LEU A 80 11.28 3.59 2.62
N VAL A 81 9.99 3.78 2.42
CA VAL A 81 9.42 4.95 1.75
C VAL A 81 8.48 5.69 2.69
N GLN A 82 8.59 7.01 2.71
CA GLN A 82 7.62 7.90 3.29
C GLN A 82 6.72 8.46 2.18
N VAL A 83 5.41 8.26 2.31
CA VAL A 83 4.40 8.95 1.49
C VAL A 83 3.78 10.04 2.36
N GLN A 84 4.01 11.30 2.03
CA GLN A 84 3.42 12.44 2.72
C GLN A 84 2.25 12.99 1.93
N ASN A 85 1.20 13.38 2.66
CA ASN A 85 -0.02 13.97 2.10
C ASN A 85 -0.68 13.08 1.04
N GLY A 86 -0.57 11.76 1.21
CA GLY A 86 -1.31 10.80 0.40
C GLY A 86 -2.77 10.78 0.83
N LEU A 87 -3.70 10.74 -0.12
CA LEU A 87 -5.13 10.71 0.16
C LEU A 87 -5.63 9.25 0.19
N PRO A 88 -6.14 8.74 1.32
CA PRO A 88 -6.77 7.43 1.34
C PRO A 88 -8.02 7.42 0.45
N THR A 89 -8.13 6.42 -0.43
CA THR A 89 -9.24 6.25 -1.37
C THR A 89 -9.57 4.76 -1.54
N GLU A 90 -10.74 4.50 -2.11
CA GLU A 90 -11.17 3.16 -2.50
C GLU A 90 -11.17 3.05 -4.02
N ASN A 91 -10.51 2.02 -4.56
CA ASN A 91 -10.54 1.74 -5.99
C ASN A 91 -10.41 0.24 -6.24
N PHE A 92 -11.17 -0.29 -7.21
CA PHE A 92 -11.25 -1.74 -7.46
C PHE A 92 -11.57 -2.59 -6.21
N ALA A 93 -12.38 -2.04 -5.28
CA ALA A 93 -12.70 -2.67 -3.99
C ALA A 93 -11.45 -2.97 -3.13
N MET A 94 -10.47 -2.08 -3.19
CA MET A 94 -9.26 -2.13 -2.37
C MET A 94 -8.95 -0.72 -1.85
N SER A 95 -8.55 -0.66 -0.57
CA SER A 95 -7.99 0.54 0.03
C SER A 95 -6.64 0.89 -0.60
N GLN A 96 -6.49 2.13 -1.03
CA GLN A 96 -5.26 2.64 -1.62
C GLN A 96 -4.96 4.07 -1.15
N LEU A 97 -3.70 4.46 -1.27
CA LEU A 97 -3.22 5.81 -0.99
C LEU A 97 -2.92 6.54 -2.30
N ASP A 98 -3.71 7.55 -2.65
CA ASP A 98 -3.48 8.40 -3.82
C ASP A 98 -2.39 9.43 -3.52
N ALA A 99 -1.24 9.26 -4.18
CA ALA A 99 -0.08 10.15 -4.13
C ALA A 99 0.05 11.04 -5.39
N SER A 100 -0.98 11.08 -6.24
CA SER A 100 -0.97 11.82 -7.51
C SER A 100 -1.14 13.34 -7.34
N ALA A 101 -1.73 13.80 -6.23
CA ALA A 101 -1.95 15.22 -5.92
C ALA A 101 -0.63 16.01 -5.90
N THR A 102 -0.61 17.27 -6.37
CA THR A 102 0.63 18.05 -6.55
C THR A 102 1.46 18.21 -5.27
N ASP A 103 0.81 18.31 -4.12
CA ASP A 103 1.40 18.46 -2.78
C ASP A 103 1.72 17.12 -2.08
N ALA A 104 1.33 15.98 -2.66
CA ALA A 104 1.76 14.67 -2.19
C ALA A 104 3.20 14.36 -2.63
N THR A 105 4.00 13.79 -1.72
CA THR A 105 5.39 13.41 -2.00
C THR A 105 5.67 11.97 -1.62
N VAL A 106 6.50 11.29 -2.42
CA VAL A 106 7.02 9.95 -2.13
C VAL A 106 8.54 10.08 -2.00
N THR A 107 9.10 9.68 -0.86
CA THR A 107 10.54 9.84 -0.56
C THR A 107 11.11 8.54 -0.03
N VAL A 108 12.24 8.10 -0.59
CA VAL A 108 13.00 6.97 -0.05
C VAL A 108 13.78 7.45 1.18
N ILE A 109 13.44 6.91 2.34
CA ILE A 109 14.13 7.16 3.61
C ILE A 109 15.34 6.24 3.75
N ALA A 110 15.23 4.99 3.29
CA ALA A 110 16.34 4.04 3.22
C ALA A 110 16.18 3.07 2.03
N ALA A 111 17.28 2.71 1.36
CA ALA A 111 17.23 2.00 0.07
C ALA A 111 17.38 0.47 0.15
N SER A 112 17.61 -0.10 1.34
CA SER A 112 17.88 -1.54 1.53
C SER A 112 17.57 -1.97 2.95
N VAL A 113 16.30 -1.89 3.33
CA VAL A 113 15.81 -2.44 4.59
C VAL A 113 15.40 -3.90 4.39
N PRO A 114 15.38 -4.73 5.45
CA PRO A 114 14.78 -6.05 5.39
C PRO A 114 13.34 -5.95 4.87
N ILE A 115 12.97 -6.82 3.92
CA ILE A 115 11.58 -6.95 3.48
C ILE A 115 10.79 -7.60 4.63
N PRO A 116 9.57 -7.13 4.94
CA PRO A 116 8.73 -7.72 5.96
C PRO A 116 8.54 -9.22 5.78
N THR A 117 8.37 -9.93 6.89
CA THR A 117 8.13 -11.37 6.89
C THR A 117 6.83 -11.67 6.12
N PRO A 118 6.85 -12.54 5.09
CA PRO A 118 5.65 -12.89 4.35
C PRO A 118 4.58 -13.52 5.24
N ALA A 119 3.32 -13.20 4.98
CA ALA A 119 2.20 -13.84 5.69
C ALA A 119 2.00 -15.29 5.25
N ASP A 120 1.76 -16.18 6.21
CA ASP A 120 1.45 -17.59 5.94
C ASP A 120 -0.05 -17.76 5.67
N ILE A 121 -0.40 -18.25 4.47
CA ILE A 121 -1.78 -18.58 4.10
C ILE A 121 -2.00 -20.09 4.23
N ALA A 122 -2.80 -20.49 5.21
CA ALA A 122 -3.24 -21.87 5.39
C ALA A 122 -4.54 -22.13 4.62
N LEU A 123 -4.59 -23.23 3.87
CA LEU A 123 -5.80 -23.69 3.18
C LEU A 123 -6.33 -25.00 3.81
N PRO A 124 -7.67 -25.15 3.96
CA PRO A 124 -8.72 -24.21 3.54
C PRO A 124 -8.78 -22.96 4.43
N ALA A 125 -9.19 -21.84 3.84
CA ALA A 125 -9.36 -20.59 4.58
C ALA A 125 -10.48 -20.73 5.64
N ASN A 126 -10.42 -19.90 6.68
CA ASN A 126 -11.39 -19.90 7.78
C ASN A 126 -12.78 -19.35 7.38
N GLY A 127 -12.90 -18.84 6.15
CA GLY A 127 -14.11 -18.26 5.58
C GLY A 127 -14.17 -18.44 4.06
N SER A 128 -15.22 -17.88 3.44
CA SER A 128 -15.35 -17.85 1.98
C SER A 128 -14.24 -17.02 1.35
N THR A 129 -13.59 -17.51 0.29
CA THR A 129 -12.60 -16.71 -0.45
C THR A 129 -13.19 -15.48 -1.14
N GLU A 130 -14.51 -15.41 -1.25
CA GLU A 130 -15.25 -14.25 -1.78
C GLU A 130 -15.60 -13.21 -0.69
N ALA A 131 -15.35 -13.51 0.59
CA ALA A 131 -15.60 -12.58 1.67
C ALA A 131 -14.33 -11.75 1.96
N GLU A 132 -14.47 -10.44 1.91
CA GLU A 132 -13.41 -9.44 2.10
C GLU A 132 -12.62 -9.66 3.40
N LEU A 133 -13.30 -10.01 4.50
CA LEU A 133 -12.65 -10.23 5.78
C LEU A 133 -11.87 -11.56 5.90
N THR A 134 -11.94 -12.46 4.90
CA THR A 134 -11.31 -13.79 5.01
C THR A 134 -9.79 -13.70 5.04
N PHE A 135 -9.22 -12.70 4.37
CA PHE A 135 -7.77 -12.54 4.26
C PHE A 135 -7.24 -11.24 4.88
N GLU A 136 -8.08 -10.44 5.54
CA GLU A 136 -7.70 -9.17 6.17
C GLU A 136 -6.42 -9.28 7.02
N SER A 137 -6.28 -10.35 7.80
CA SER A 137 -5.09 -10.61 8.65
C SER A 137 -3.79 -10.88 7.89
N VAL A 138 -3.86 -11.10 6.58
CA VAL A 138 -2.75 -11.48 5.70
C VAL A 138 -2.68 -10.61 4.43
N GLU A 139 -3.41 -9.50 4.37
CA GLU A 139 -3.33 -8.54 3.27
C GLU A 139 -2.04 -7.71 3.34
N GLY A 140 -1.27 -7.72 2.25
CA GLY A 140 0.09 -7.17 2.14
C GLY A 140 0.72 -7.39 0.76
#